data_AF-T2JZP1-F1
#
_entry.id   AF-T2JZP1-F1
#
_cell.length_a   1.000
_cell.length_b   1.000
_cell.length_c   1.000
_cell.angle_alpha   90.00
_cell.angle_beta   90.00
_cell.angle_gamma   90.00
#
_symmetry.space_group_name_H-M   'P 1'
#
loop_
_entity.id
_entity.type
_entity.pdbx_description
1 polymer ?
#
loop_
_entity_poly.entity_id
_entity_poly.type
_entity_poly.pdbx_seq_one_letter_code
_entity_poly.pdbx_strand_id
1 'polypeptide(L)' 'MQRNPVLQKQVEKTLLKMQEDVFAPSLMTHRLKGQYEGLRACSCGYDCRIIFSLEKNQQTNEEEIVLLNIGTHDEVY' A
#
# COMPACT_ATOMS: atom_id res chain seq x y z
N MET A 1 -5.59 -12.28 15.22
CA MET A 1 -5.43 -10.90 14.71
C MET A 1 -6.16 -9.96 15.66
N GLN A 2 -5.43 -9.24 16.52
CA GLN A 2 -6.04 -8.23 17.39
C GLN A 2 -6.52 -7.06 16.52
N ARG A 3 -7.80 -6.68 16.64
CA ARG A 3 -8.31 -5.43 16.08
C ARG A 3 -7.64 -4.28 16.82
N ASN A 4 -6.65 -3.65 16.19
CA ASN A 4 -6.08 -2.39 16.66
C ASN A 4 -6.80 -1.23 15.94
N PRO A 5 -7.72 -0.51 16.62
CA PRO A 5 -8.51 0.56 15.98
C PRO A 5 -7.65 1.73 15.49
N VAL A 6 -6.46 1.92 16.05
CA VAL A 6 -5.51 2.95 15.62
C VAL A 6 -4.94 2.59 14.25
N LEU A 7 -4.48 1.35 14.09
CA LEU A 7 -3.99 0.82 12.82
C LEU A 7 -5.05 0.91 11.73
N GLN A 8 -6.29 0.53 12.05
CA GLN A 8 -7.39 0.62 11.09
C GLN A 8 -7.59 2.07 10.58
N LYS A 9 -7.65 3.05 11.48
CA LYS A 9 -7.78 4.47 11.08
C LYS A 9 -6.60 4.96 10.25
N GLN A 10 -5.39 4.50 10.56
CA GLN A 10 -4.20 4.90 9.80
C GLN A 10 -4.23 4.29 8.39
N VAL A 11 -4.63 3.03 8.25
CA VAL A 11 -4.83 2.37 6.96
C VAL A 11 -5.89 3.09 6.15
N GLU A 12 -7.07 3.37 6.72
CA GLU A 12 -8.15 4.10 6.04
C GLU A 12 -7.67 5.47 5.53
N LYS A 13 -6.96 6.23 6.37
CA LYS A 13 -6.38 7.52 5.97
C LYS A 13 -5.34 7.39 4.85
N THR A 14 -4.57 6.31 4.86
CA THR A 14 -3.55 6.02 3.83
C THR A 14 -4.22 5.67 2.51
N LEU A 15 -5.28 4.85 2.53
CA LEU A 15 -6.05 4.50 1.34
C LEU A 15 -6.70 5.72 0.69
N LEU A 16 -7.20 6.68 1.49
CA LEU A 16 -7.73 7.93 0.95
C LEU A 16 -6.65 8.75 0.24
N LYS A 17 -5.44 8.83 0.80
CA LYS A 17 -4.31 9.50 0.14
C LYS A 17 -3.86 8.79 -1.14
N MET A 18 -3.87 7.45 -1.13
CA MET A 18 -3.50 6.66 -2.30
C MET A 18 -4.46 6.89 -3.48
N GLN A 19 -5.75 7.12 -3.21
CA GLN A 19 -6.73 7.50 -4.23
C GLN A 19 -6.44 8.87 -4.86
N GLU A 20 -5.87 9.80 -4.09
CA GLU A 20 -5.49 11.13 -4.61
C GLU A 20 -4.15 11.07 -5.38
N ASP A 21 -3.11 10.51 -4.75
CA ASP A 21 -1.79 10.33 -5.35
C ASP A 21 -0.99 9.24 -4.62
N VAL A 22 -0.83 8.08 -5.27
CA VAL A 22 -0.07 6.95 -4.74
C VAL A 22 1.44 7.22 -4.61
N PHE A 23 1.95 8.27 -5.25
CA PHE A 23 3.35 8.69 -5.19
C PHE A 23 3.57 9.91 -4.29
N ALA A 24 2.55 10.34 -3.55
CA ALA A 24 2.66 11.45 -2.61
C ALA A 24 3.84 11.21 -1.65
N PRO A 25 4.72 12.21 -1.42
CA PRO A 25 5.91 12.04 -0.56
C PRO A 25 5.58 11.49 0.84
N SER A 26 4.39 11.81 1.37
CA SER A 26 3.94 11.33 2.68
C SER A 26 3.67 9.83 2.75
N LEU A 27 3.49 9.15 1.62
CA LEU A 27 3.27 7.71 1.53
C LEU A 27 4.59 6.92 1.48
N MET A 28 5.71 7.58 1.17
CA MET A 28 7.03 6.92 1.09
C MET A 28 7.01 5.68 0.17
N THR A 29 6.28 5.78 -0.94
CA THR A 29 6.08 4.68 -1.88
C THR A 29 7.40 4.29 -2.54
N HIS A 30 7.76 3.02 -2.46
CA HIS A 30 8.96 2.47 -3.08
C HIS A 30 8.67 1.12 -3.76
N ARG A 31 9.46 0.80 -4.78
CA ARG A 31 9.39 -0.51 -5.45
C ARG A 31 10.06 -1.56 -4.59
N LEU A 32 9.45 -2.73 -4.51
CA LEU A 32 10.06 -3.92 -3.93
C LEU A 32 11.01 -4.57 -4.94
N LYS A 33 11.93 -5.39 -4.44
CA LYS A 33 12.98 -6.06 -5.24
C LYS A 33 12.97 -7.56 -4.96
N GLY A 34 13.66 -8.34 -5.80
CA GLY A 34 13.80 -9.78 -5.63
C GLY A 34 12.49 -10.50 -5.93
N GLN A 35 12.02 -11.38 -5.03
CA GLN A 35 10.80 -12.16 -5.26
C GLN A 35 9.51 -11.33 -5.36
N TYR A 36 9.56 -10.05 -4.95
CA TYR A 36 8.43 -9.11 -5.01
C TYR A 36 8.62 -8.04 -6.10
N GLU A 37 9.49 -8.28 -7.08
CA GLU A 37 9.71 -7.36 -8.18
C GLU A 37 8.40 -7.11 -8.96
N GLY A 38 8.11 -5.83 -9.24
CA GLY A 38 6.82 -5.38 -9.78
C GLY A 38 5.82 -4.91 -8.72
N LEU A 39 6.02 -5.28 -7.45
CA LEU A 39 5.22 -4.78 -6.33
C LEU A 39 5.79 -3.49 -5.76
N ARG A 40 4.94 -2.78 -5.02
CA ARG A 40 5.26 -1.54 -4.33
C ARG A 40 4.82 -1.61 -2.88
N ALA A 41 5.49 -0.85 -2.04
CA ALA A 41 5.11 -0.68 -0.64
C ALA A 41 5.03 0.80 -0.27
N CYS A 42 4.05 1.16 0.56
CA CYS A 42 3.93 2.49 1.15
C CYS A 42 3.75 2.41 2.69
N SER A 43 4.02 3.51 3.39
CA SER A 43 3.86 3.64 4.84
C SER A 43 2.41 3.94 5.20
N CYS A 44 1.82 3.15 6.10
CA CYS A 44 0.54 3.43 6.75
C CYS A 44 0.67 3.76 8.24
N GLY A 45 1.87 4.09 8.72
CA GLY A 45 2.16 4.35 10.13
C GLY A 45 3.65 4.24 10.43
N TYR A 46 4.02 4.19 11.72
CA TYR A 46 5.41 4.00 12.14
C TYR A 46 5.95 2.62 11.73
N ASP A 47 5.14 1.58 11.92
CA ASP A 47 5.49 0.19 11.64
C ASP A 47 4.36 -0.52 10.90
N CYS A 48 3.82 0.09 9.84
CA CYS A 48 2.74 -0.45 9.02
C CYS A 48 3.06 -0.21 7.55
N ARG A 49 2.98 -1.26 6.74
CA ARG A 49 3.18 -1.22 5.30
C ARG A 49 1.96 -1.77 4.57
N ILE A 50 1.63 -1.13 3.44
CA ILE A 50 0.69 -1.66 2.46
C ILE A 50 1.50 -2.11 1.24
N ILE A 51 1.42 -3.38 0.89
CA ILE A 51 1.93 -3.91 -0.38
C ILE A 51 0.82 -3.84 -1.42
N PHE A 52 1.14 -3.32 -2.60
CA PHE A 52 0.22 -3.23 -3.72
C PHE A 52 0.94 -3.32 -5.07
N SER A 53 0.18 -3.65 -6.12
CA SER A 53 0.58 -3.46 -7.53
C SER A 53 -0.23 -2.34 -8.17
N LEU A 54 0.35 -1.74 -9.22
CA LEU A 54 -0.36 -0.84 -10.13
C LEU A 54 -0.59 -1.61 -11.42
N GLU A 55 -1.86 -1.84 -11.74
CA GLU A 55 -2.26 -2.66 -12.87
C GLU A 55 -3.16 -1.85 -13.80
N LYS A 56 -3.02 -2.07 -15.11
CA LYS A 56 -3.85 -1.38 -16.08
C LYS A 56 -5.11 -2.19 -16.34
N ASN A 57 -6.28 -1.61 -16.07
CA ASN A 57 -7.55 -2.22 -16.39
C ASN A 57 -7.72 -2.29 -17.92
N GLN A 58 -7.90 -3.50 -18.45
CA GLN A 58 -7.98 -3.71 -19.90
C GLN A 58 -9.29 -3.18 -20.52
N GLN A 59 -10.34 -3.02 -19.72
CA GLN A 59 -11.66 -2.55 -20.17
C GLN A 59 -11.74 -1.02 -20.12
N THR A 60 -11.25 -0.40 -19.04
CA THR A 60 -11.35 1.07 -18.85
C THR A 60 -10.10 1.82 -19.30
N ASN A 61 -8.98 1.11 -19.52
CA ASN A 61 -7.64 1.67 -19.73
C ASN A 61 -7.10 2.53 -18.56
N GLU A 62 -7.75 2.50 -17.41
CA GLU A 62 -7.33 3.21 -16.20
C GLU A 62 -6.28 2.40 -15.43
N GLU A 63 -5.47 3.10 -14.62
CA GLU A 63 -4.57 2.45 -13.67
C GLU A 63 -5.34 2.15 -12.37
N GLU A 64 -5.25 0.91 -11.91
CA GLU A 64 -5.89 0.43 -10.70
C GLU A 64 -4.85 0.03 -9.67
N ILE A 65 -5.16 0.30 -8.41
CA ILE A 65 -4.36 -0.11 -7.26
C ILE A 65 -4.90 -1.46 -6.77
N VAL A 66 -4.09 -2.51 -6.89
CA VAL A 66 -4.44 -3.83 -6.36
C VAL A 66 -3.72 -4.03 -5.02
N LEU A 67 -4.50 -4.05 -3.94
CA LEU A 67 -4.00 -4.24 -2.58
C LEU A 67 -3.71 -5.72 -2.32
N LEU A 68 -2.48 -6.04 -1.94
CA LEU A 68 -2.04 -7.43 -1.75
C LEU A 68 -1.90 -7.80 -0.28
N ASN A 69 -1.29 -6.93 0.52
CA ASN A 69 -1.10 -7.18 1.94
C ASN A 69 -1.03 -5.88 2.75
N ILE A 70 -1.45 -5.94 4.00
CA ILE A 70 -1.36 -4.86 4.97
C ILE A 70 -0.88 -5.49 6.28
N GLY A 71 0.29 -5.06 6.76
CA GLY A 71 0.91 -5.65 7.95
C GLY A 71 2.02 -4.77 8.50
N THR A 72 2.62 -5.19 9.61
CA THR A 72 3.80 -4.51 10.17
C THR A 72 5.04 -4.75 9.31
N HIS A 73 6.13 -4.00 9.53
CA HIS A 73 7.38 -4.23 8.79
C HIS A 73 7.84 -5.69 8.90
N ASP A 74 7.72 -6.29 10.09
CA ASP A 74 8.12 -7.67 10.40
C ASP A 74 7.15 -8.74 9.85
N GLU A 75 5.92 -8.36 9.47
CA GLU A 75 4.94 -9.27 8.86
C GLU A 75 4.97 -9.21 7.32
N VAL A 76 5.59 -8.17 6.77
CA VAL A 76 5.60 -7.83 5.33
C VAL A 76 6.93 -8.21 4.67
N TYR A 77 8.03 -8.27 5.44
CA TYR A 77 9.35 -8.72 5.02
C TYR A 77 9.81 -9.91 5.86
#